data_AF-A0A1Y3E6L6-F1
#
_entry.id   AF-A0A1Y3E6L6-F1
#
_cell.length_a   1.000
_cell.length_b   1.000
_cell.length_c   1.000
_cell.angle_alpha   90.00
_cell.angle_beta   90.00
_cell.angle_gamma   90.00
#
_symmetry.space_group_name_H-M   'P 1'
#
loop_
_entity.id
_entity.type
_entity.pdbx_description
1 polymer ?
#
loop_
_entity_poly.entity_id
_entity_poly.type
_entity_poly.pdbx_seq_one_letter_code
_entity_poly.pdbx_strand_id
1 'polypeptide(L)'
;DTNTAGNSDIGSTAIQLLELICRQEWTKRKFLHSTDLFDPKRLLNPLVNQTQAQRLLRMITRSDSEILLKKFDSCTTKKELISKVLDSLTIMNLWVSQMDLQLLLKQVANSQSESLHLVDTIAKSCMEVFQPQATLAFAVTNFDEIAPYWLVAPLISRLPSFVQGRVLKAAVSILENCQARRDRNLFVQSSSLLAPQPFLSLVLICLRGQDDQREGLLSSLLKQIQEFVMRVKEVD
;
A
#
# COMPACT_ATOMS: atom_id res chain seq x y z
N ASP A 1 -52.18 13.87 -3.18
CA ASP A 1 -50.75 14.09 -3.43
C ASP A 1 -49.94 14.20 -2.15
N THR A 2 -49.72 13.10 -1.43
CA THR A 2 -48.88 13.07 -0.22
C THR A 2 -48.21 11.70 -0.11
N ASN A 3 -47.16 11.44 -0.89
CA ASN A 3 -46.42 10.18 -0.73
C ASN A 3 -44.94 10.22 -1.14
N THR A 4 -44.32 11.40 -1.17
CA THR A 4 -42.91 11.55 -1.61
C THR A 4 -41.94 12.03 -0.53
N ALA A 5 -42.42 12.39 0.68
CA ALA A 5 -41.55 12.90 1.75
C ALA A 5 -40.97 11.83 2.70
N GLY A 6 -41.54 10.61 2.75
CA GLY A 6 -41.13 9.57 3.72
C GLY A 6 -39.94 8.69 3.30
N ASN A 7 -39.64 8.59 2.01
CA ASN A 7 -38.60 7.66 1.52
C ASN A 7 -37.17 8.22 1.60
N SER A 8 -36.98 9.54 1.56
CA SER A 8 -35.68 10.18 1.74
C SER A 8 -35.15 10.08 3.18
N ASP A 9 -36.03 9.83 4.14
CA ASP A 9 -35.72 9.82 5.58
C ASP A 9 -35.34 8.42 6.09
N ILE A 10 -35.91 7.35 5.51
CA ILE A 10 -35.59 5.96 5.92
C ILE A 10 -34.19 5.55 5.45
N GLY A 11 -33.80 5.96 4.24
CA GLY A 11 -32.48 5.65 3.70
C GLY A 11 -31.35 6.36 4.47
N SER A 12 -31.55 7.65 4.79
CA SER A 12 -30.59 8.45 5.56
C SER A 12 -30.48 7.95 7.00
N THR A 13 -31.61 7.64 7.65
CA THR A 13 -31.61 7.06 9.00
C THR A 13 -30.97 5.67 9.04
N ALA A 14 -31.19 4.82 8.04
CA ALA A 14 -30.53 3.51 7.94
C ALA A 14 -28.99 3.65 7.80
N ILE A 15 -28.50 4.61 7.03
CA ILE A 15 -27.06 4.89 6.89
C ILE A 15 -26.49 5.39 8.22
N GLN A 16 -27.17 6.32 8.89
CA GLN A 16 -26.74 6.83 10.20
C GLN A 16 -26.70 5.74 11.27
N LEU A 17 -27.71 4.85 11.29
CA LEU A 17 -27.74 3.70 12.18
C LEU A 17 -26.59 2.74 11.88
N LEU A 18 -26.29 2.49 10.61
CA LEU A 18 -25.16 1.66 10.20
C LEU A 18 -23.83 2.27 10.67
N GLU A 19 -23.63 3.57 10.50
CA GLU A 19 -22.46 4.29 11.00
C GLU A 19 -22.33 4.19 12.52
N LEU A 20 -23.44 4.32 13.24
CA LEU A 20 -23.48 4.20 14.70
C LEU A 20 -23.11 2.78 15.17
N ILE A 21 -23.59 1.74 14.46
CA ILE A 21 -23.24 0.33 14.74
C ILE A 21 -21.76 0.07 14.44
N CYS A 22 -21.24 0.59 13.32
CA CYS A 22 -19.84 0.42 12.94
C CYS A 22 -18.86 1.12 13.90
N ARG A 23 -19.29 2.21 14.54
CA ARG A 23 -18.54 2.92 15.59
C ARG A 23 -18.42 2.13 16.90
N GLN A 24 -19.29 1.16 17.15
CA GLN A 24 -19.25 0.42 18.41
C GLN A 24 -18.00 -0.45 18.52
N GLU A 25 -17.34 -0.41 19.69
CA GLU A 25 -16.10 -1.15 19.91
C GLU A 25 -16.29 -2.67 19.84
N TRP A 26 -17.44 -3.18 20.28
CA TRP A 26 -17.76 -4.60 20.17
C TRP A 26 -17.88 -5.04 18.70
N THR A 27 -18.39 -4.17 17.81
CA THR A 27 -18.45 -4.43 16.36
C THR A 27 -17.05 -4.55 15.80
N LYS A 28 -16.16 -3.61 16.13
CA LYS A 28 -14.74 -3.67 15.78
C LYS A 28 -14.14 -4.99 16.27
N ARG A 29 -14.20 -5.30 17.57
CA ARG A 29 -13.61 -6.52 18.15
C ARG A 29 -14.12 -7.79 17.45
N LYS A 30 -15.44 -7.93 17.29
CA LYS A 30 -16.03 -9.11 16.63
C LYS A 30 -15.61 -9.25 15.17
N PHE A 31 -15.49 -8.13 14.49
CA PHE A 31 -15.07 -8.07 13.09
C PHE A 31 -13.57 -8.37 12.92
N LEU A 32 -12.73 -7.83 13.80
CA LEU A 32 -11.27 -8.03 13.82
C LEU A 32 -10.86 -9.46 14.20
N HIS A 33 -11.60 -10.11 15.11
CA HIS A 33 -11.33 -11.50 15.53
C HIS A 33 -11.91 -12.55 14.57
N SER A 34 -12.64 -12.14 13.53
CA SER A 34 -13.20 -13.07 12.57
C SER A 34 -12.14 -13.56 11.58
N THR A 35 -11.83 -14.86 11.59
CA THR A 35 -10.95 -15.50 10.59
C THR A 35 -11.53 -15.44 9.17
N ASP A 36 -12.86 -15.38 9.08
CA ASP A 36 -13.60 -15.55 7.83
C ASP A 36 -14.13 -14.22 7.28
N LEU A 37 -13.41 -13.13 7.53
CA LEU A 37 -13.89 -11.78 7.22
C LEU A 37 -14.23 -11.60 5.74
N PHE A 38 -13.39 -12.15 4.88
CA PHE A 38 -13.49 -12.08 3.43
C PHE A 38 -14.37 -13.19 2.84
N ASP A 39 -15.22 -13.84 3.64
CA ASP A 39 -16.13 -14.85 3.11
C ASP A 39 -17.23 -14.25 2.23
N PRO A 40 -17.69 -15.00 1.20
CA PRO A 40 -18.81 -14.60 0.35
C PRO A 40 -20.15 -14.52 1.11
N LYS A 41 -20.22 -15.03 2.33
CA LYS A 41 -21.37 -14.88 3.22
C LYS A 41 -21.28 -13.65 4.14
N ARG A 42 -20.16 -12.92 4.13
CA ARG A 42 -19.87 -11.79 5.00
C ARG A 42 -19.57 -10.53 4.21
N LEU A 43 -18.31 -10.08 4.16
CA LEU A 43 -17.95 -8.80 3.54
C LEU A 43 -17.84 -8.90 2.01
N LEU A 44 -17.60 -10.09 1.46
CA LEU A 44 -17.67 -10.34 0.01
C LEU A 44 -19.07 -10.83 -0.42
N ASN A 45 -20.11 -10.43 0.31
CA ASN A 45 -21.48 -10.78 -0.05
C ASN A 45 -21.81 -10.27 -1.47
N PRO A 46 -22.31 -11.13 -2.38
CA PRO A 46 -22.63 -10.74 -3.75
C PRO A 46 -23.70 -9.64 -3.85
N LEU A 47 -24.48 -9.41 -2.79
CA LEU A 47 -25.45 -8.31 -2.71
C LEU A 47 -24.81 -6.95 -2.38
N VAL A 48 -23.54 -6.94 -1.93
CA VAL A 48 -22.79 -5.74 -1.57
C VAL A 48 -21.77 -5.44 -2.67
N ASN A 49 -21.85 -4.25 -3.27
CA ASN A 49 -20.89 -3.86 -4.30
C ASN A 49 -19.48 -3.65 -3.72
N GLN A 50 -18.44 -3.73 -4.54
CA GLN A 50 -17.04 -3.62 -4.13
C GLN A 50 -16.75 -2.33 -3.34
N THR A 51 -17.32 -1.20 -3.79
CA THR A 51 -17.19 0.11 -3.13
C THR A 51 -17.90 0.15 -1.78
N GLN A 52 -19.07 -0.49 -1.67
CA GLN A 52 -19.83 -0.58 -0.42
C GLN A 52 -19.09 -1.45 0.60
N ALA A 53 -18.51 -2.57 0.18
CA ALA A 53 -17.70 -3.43 1.05
C ALA A 53 -16.45 -2.70 1.57
N GLN A 54 -15.78 -1.93 0.70
CA GLN A 54 -14.65 -1.08 1.08
C GLN A 54 -15.06 0.03 2.07
N ARG A 55 -16.18 0.72 1.81
CA ARG A 55 -16.71 1.74 2.73
C ARG A 55 -17.06 1.12 4.08
N LEU A 56 -17.73 -0.03 4.11
CA LEU A 56 -18.08 -0.73 5.34
C LEU A 56 -16.84 -1.12 6.15
N LEU A 57 -15.83 -1.71 5.50
CA LEU A 57 -14.56 -2.02 6.16
C LEU A 57 -13.97 -0.77 6.82
N ARG A 58 -13.97 0.37 6.13
CA ARG A 58 -13.41 1.63 6.63
C ARG A 58 -14.26 2.27 7.72
N MET A 59 -15.59 2.18 7.65
CA MET A 59 -16.48 2.63 8.71
C MET A 59 -16.24 1.87 10.01
N ILE A 60 -15.96 0.57 9.93
CA ILE A 60 -15.65 -0.25 11.12
C ILE A 60 -14.23 0.04 11.62
N THR A 61 -13.24 0.04 10.71
CA THR A 61 -11.82 0.06 11.10
C THR A 61 -11.23 1.46 11.31
N ARG A 62 -11.85 2.51 10.75
CA ARG A 62 -11.40 3.93 10.85
C ARG A 62 -12.52 4.85 11.33
N SER A 63 -13.41 4.34 12.18
CA SER A 63 -14.58 5.09 12.68
C SER A 63 -14.23 6.40 13.39
N ASP A 64 -12.98 6.54 13.83
CA ASP A 64 -12.50 7.62 14.68
C ASP A 64 -12.03 8.84 13.86
N SER A 65 -11.92 8.73 12.52
CA SER A 65 -11.49 9.83 11.64
C SER A 65 -12.40 9.99 10.42
N GLU A 66 -13.39 10.87 10.55
CA GLU A 66 -14.33 11.19 9.46
C GLU A 66 -13.64 11.85 8.27
N ILE A 67 -12.57 12.62 8.52
CA ILE A 67 -11.75 13.28 7.48
C ILE A 67 -11.08 12.23 6.59
N LEU A 68 -10.50 11.18 7.19
CA LEU A 68 -9.89 10.10 6.42
C LEU A 68 -10.94 9.32 5.63
N LEU A 69 -12.11 9.05 6.21
CA LEU A 69 -13.20 8.36 5.53
C LEU A 69 -13.64 9.11 4.27
N LYS A 70 -13.86 10.43 4.37
CA LYS A 70 -14.20 11.30 3.22
C LYS A 70 -13.11 11.30 2.15
N LYS A 71 -11.83 11.30 2.54
CA LYS A 71 -10.70 11.20 1.60
C LYS A 71 -10.68 9.88 0.82
N PHE A 72 -11.10 8.77 1.42
CA PHE A 72 -11.20 7.48 0.74
C PHE A 72 -12.45 7.38 -0.13
N ASP A 73 -13.57 7.98 0.30
CA ASP A 73 -14.81 8.04 -0.49
C ASP A 73 -14.63 8.81 -1.81
N SER A 74 -13.72 9.80 -1.85
CA SER A 74 -13.43 10.57 -3.06
C SER A 74 -12.57 9.84 -4.10
N CYS A 75 -11.99 8.68 -3.76
CA CYS A 75 -11.14 7.95 -4.70
C CYS A 75 -11.98 7.25 -5.77
N THR A 76 -11.63 7.49 -7.03
CA THR A 76 -12.37 6.95 -8.19
C THR A 76 -11.71 5.71 -8.78
N THR A 77 -10.38 5.59 -8.62
CA THR A 77 -9.62 4.46 -9.16
C THR A 77 -9.00 3.59 -8.07
N LYS A 78 -8.77 2.31 -8.39
CA LYS A 78 -8.00 1.38 -7.52
C LYS A 78 -6.59 1.93 -7.24
N LYS A 79 -5.96 2.62 -8.21
CA LYS A 79 -4.64 3.26 -8.02
C LYS A 79 -4.70 4.38 -6.98
N GLU A 80 -5.64 5.31 -7.09
CA GLU A 80 -5.81 6.40 -6.11
C GLU A 80 -6.05 5.86 -4.71
N LEU A 81 -6.91 4.83 -4.58
CA LEU A 81 -7.14 4.14 -3.32
C LEU A 81 -5.85 3.58 -2.74
N ILE A 82 -5.06 2.83 -3.53
CA ILE A 82 -3.80 2.24 -3.09
C ILE A 82 -2.79 3.32 -2.68
N SER A 83 -2.59 4.34 -3.51
CA SER A 83 -1.69 5.46 -3.18
C SER A 83 -2.13 6.14 -1.88
N LYS A 84 -3.43 6.34 -1.67
CA LYS A 84 -3.94 6.94 -0.42
C LYS A 84 -3.77 6.03 0.80
N VAL A 85 -3.94 4.73 0.64
CA VAL A 85 -3.67 3.75 1.71
C VAL A 85 -2.19 3.83 2.10
N LEU A 86 -1.28 3.88 1.13
CA LEU A 86 0.15 3.95 1.37
C LEU A 86 0.61 5.31 1.95
N ASP A 87 0.06 6.43 1.46
CA ASP A 87 0.38 7.78 1.96
C ASP A 87 -0.10 8.03 3.38
N SER A 88 -1.19 7.37 3.78
CA SER A 88 -1.77 7.53 5.11
C SER A 88 -1.22 6.52 6.13
N LEU A 89 -0.20 5.74 5.80
CA LEU A 89 0.33 4.72 6.72
C LEU A 89 0.89 5.33 8.01
N THR A 90 0.42 4.78 9.12
CA THR A 90 0.95 5.00 10.47
C THR A 90 1.05 3.66 11.18
N ILE A 91 1.82 3.58 12.27
CA ILE A 91 1.93 2.34 13.07
C ILE A 91 0.55 1.84 13.49
N MET A 92 -0.34 2.77 13.88
CA MET A 92 -1.67 2.47 14.40
C MET A 92 -2.63 1.94 13.34
N ASN A 93 -2.46 2.32 12.07
CA ASN A 93 -3.35 1.89 11.00
C ASN A 93 -2.77 0.82 10.07
N LEU A 94 -1.56 0.31 10.36
CA LEU A 94 -0.87 -0.66 9.52
C LEU A 94 -1.71 -1.91 9.23
N TRP A 95 -2.37 -2.45 10.27
CA TRP A 95 -3.24 -3.61 10.12
C TRP A 95 -4.50 -3.28 9.30
N VAL A 96 -5.04 -2.07 9.46
CA VAL A 96 -6.21 -1.64 8.68
C VAL A 96 -5.85 -1.47 7.20
N SER A 97 -4.73 -0.82 6.92
CA SER A 97 -4.20 -0.67 5.56
C SER A 97 -3.89 -2.02 4.91
N GLN A 98 -3.44 -3.01 5.69
CA GLN A 98 -3.31 -4.40 5.22
C GLN A 98 -4.67 -4.99 4.82
N MET A 99 -5.71 -4.82 5.65
CA MET A 99 -7.05 -5.31 5.33
C MET A 99 -7.63 -4.65 4.07
N ASP A 100 -7.41 -3.35 3.87
CA ASP A 100 -7.83 -2.66 2.63
C ASP A 100 -7.21 -3.32 1.39
N LEU A 101 -5.90 -3.56 1.41
CA LEU A 101 -5.20 -4.19 0.27
C LEU A 101 -5.63 -5.65 0.09
N GLN A 102 -5.82 -6.40 1.17
CA GLN A 102 -6.33 -7.77 1.10
C GLN A 102 -7.75 -7.83 0.54
N LEU A 103 -8.62 -6.88 0.92
CA LEU A 103 -9.96 -6.75 0.37
C LEU A 103 -9.90 -6.53 -1.15
N LEU A 104 -9.09 -5.58 -1.60
CA LEU A 104 -8.91 -5.31 -3.03
C LEU A 104 -8.43 -6.55 -3.78
N LEU A 105 -7.45 -7.28 -3.24
CA LEU A 105 -6.95 -8.51 -3.85
C LEU A 105 -8.03 -9.59 -3.95
N LYS A 106 -8.84 -9.75 -2.90
CA LYS A 106 -9.94 -10.74 -2.89
C LYS A 106 -11.08 -10.37 -3.83
N GLN A 107 -11.43 -9.09 -3.94
CA GLN A 107 -12.47 -8.59 -4.86
C GLN A 107 -12.15 -8.87 -6.33
N VAL A 108 -10.87 -9.01 -6.65
CA VAL A 108 -10.37 -9.18 -8.02
C VAL A 108 -9.88 -10.62 -8.28
N ALA A 109 -9.96 -11.51 -7.28
CA ALA A 109 -9.42 -12.87 -7.37
C ALA A 109 -10.03 -13.74 -8.49
N ASN A 110 -11.25 -13.42 -8.94
CA ASN A 110 -11.94 -14.18 -9.99
C ASN A 110 -11.45 -13.83 -11.41
N SER A 111 -10.70 -12.74 -11.59
CA SER A 111 -10.17 -12.30 -12.90
C SER A 111 -8.64 -12.25 -12.85
N GLN A 112 -7.99 -13.15 -13.58
CA GLN A 112 -6.53 -13.26 -13.59
C GLN A 112 -5.86 -11.97 -14.11
N SER A 113 -6.42 -11.35 -15.16
CA SER A 113 -5.86 -10.13 -15.76
C SER A 113 -5.97 -8.94 -14.82
N GLU A 114 -7.13 -8.74 -14.20
CA GLU A 114 -7.31 -7.65 -13.24
C GLU A 114 -6.50 -7.88 -11.96
N SER A 115 -6.35 -9.14 -11.52
CA SER A 115 -5.53 -9.51 -10.37
C SER A 115 -4.08 -9.12 -10.60
N LEU A 116 -3.51 -9.50 -11.75
CA LEU A 116 -2.15 -9.11 -12.14
C LEU A 116 -2.00 -7.59 -12.22
N HIS A 117 -2.95 -6.90 -12.86
CA HIS A 117 -2.91 -5.44 -12.97
C HIS A 117 -2.98 -4.75 -11.60
N LEU A 118 -3.78 -5.27 -10.67
CA LEU A 118 -3.87 -4.75 -9.30
C LEU A 118 -2.55 -4.94 -8.56
N VAL A 119 -1.94 -6.12 -8.64
CA VAL A 119 -0.64 -6.41 -8.00
C VAL A 119 0.45 -5.52 -8.58
N ASP A 120 0.45 -5.30 -9.90
CA ASP A 120 1.36 -4.36 -10.57
C ASP A 120 1.16 -2.93 -10.09
N THR A 121 -0.09 -2.53 -9.88
CA THR A 121 -0.44 -1.20 -9.35
C THR A 121 0.06 -1.06 -7.92
N ILE A 122 -0.13 -2.07 -7.06
CA ILE A 122 0.42 -2.09 -5.70
C ILE A 122 1.94 -1.94 -5.72
N ALA A 123 2.62 -2.73 -6.55
CA ALA A 123 4.08 -2.69 -6.66
C ALA A 123 4.57 -1.30 -7.11
N LYS A 124 3.96 -0.72 -8.15
CA LYS A 124 4.31 0.63 -8.64
C LYS A 124 4.04 1.71 -7.59
N SER A 125 2.88 1.71 -6.95
CA SER A 125 2.55 2.69 -5.90
C SER A 125 3.47 2.55 -4.68
N CYS A 126 3.89 1.33 -4.32
CA CYS A 126 4.91 1.13 -3.28
C CYS A 126 6.22 1.81 -3.66
N MET A 127 6.65 1.68 -4.90
CA MET A 127 7.87 2.32 -5.38
C MET A 127 7.76 3.84 -5.46
N GLU A 128 6.59 4.36 -5.86
CA GLU A 128 6.30 5.80 -5.89
C GLU A 128 6.47 6.44 -4.50
N VAL A 129 6.17 5.72 -3.40
CA VAL A 129 6.36 6.21 -2.02
C VAL A 129 7.85 6.43 -1.67
N PHE A 130 8.78 5.71 -2.32
CA PHE A 130 10.23 5.87 -2.10
C PHE A 130 10.89 6.91 -3.03
N GLN A 131 10.24 7.32 -4.13
CA GLN A 131 10.81 8.25 -5.12
C GLN A 131 10.98 9.72 -4.65
N PRO A 132 10.04 10.33 -3.91
CA PRO A 132 10.12 11.75 -3.52
C PRO A 132 11.22 12.07 -2.50
N GLN A 133 11.87 11.06 -1.91
CA GLN A 133 12.67 11.23 -0.68
C GLN A 133 14.16 11.44 -0.93
N ALA A 134 14.64 11.45 -2.18
CA ALA A 134 16.03 11.73 -2.53
C ALA A 134 16.52 13.15 -2.11
N THR A 135 15.60 14.04 -1.71
CA THR A 135 15.90 15.42 -1.26
C THR A 135 15.82 15.65 0.25
N LEU A 136 15.32 14.71 1.07
CA LEU A 136 15.03 14.95 2.49
C LEU A 136 15.73 13.99 3.47
N ALA A 137 16.93 13.51 3.12
CA ALA A 137 17.67 12.56 3.95
C ALA A 137 18.28 13.14 5.26
N PHE A 138 17.93 14.35 5.70
CA PHE A 138 18.59 15.01 6.85
C PHE A 138 17.68 15.52 7.98
N ALA A 139 16.38 15.20 7.99
CA ALA A 139 15.51 15.65 9.09
C ALA A 139 14.86 14.47 9.81
N VAL A 140 15.60 13.83 10.72
CA VAL A 140 15.01 13.01 11.79
C VAL A 140 15.11 13.81 13.08
N THR A 141 14.11 14.65 13.32
CA THR A 141 13.92 15.33 14.61
C THR A 141 12.45 15.19 15.00
N ASN A 142 12.04 13.97 15.36
CA ASN A 142 10.98 13.62 16.32
C ASN A 142 10.45 12.20 16.04
N PHE A 143 10.32 11.39 17.09
CA PHE A 143 9.82 10.01 17.01
C PHE A 143 8.31 9.90 16.69
N ASP A 144 7.58 11.01 16.70
CA ASP A 144 6.12 11.04 16.46
C ASP A 144 5.72 11.05 14.97
N GLU A 145 6.65 11.28 14.05
CA GLU A 145 6.37 11.32 12.60
C GLU A 145 7.18 10.25 11.84
N ILE A 146 6.93 8.97 12.15
CA ILE A 146 7.43 7.89 11.30
C ILE A 146 6.78 8.03 9.93
N ALA A 147 7.58 8.44 8.95
CA ALA A 147 7.08 8.64 7.61
C ALA A 147 6.58 7.33 6.98
N PRO A 148 5.53 7.39 6.12
CA PRO A 148 4.84 6.21 5.58
C PRO A 148 5.74 5.17 4.92
N TYR A 149 6.84 5.59 4.27
CA TYR A 149 7.77 4.72 3.56
C TYR A 149 8.49 3.71 4.47
N TRP A 150 8.66 4.01 5.78
CA TRP A 150 9.18 3.06 6.76
C TRP A 150 8.22 1.89 7.03
N LEU A 151 6.93 2.11 6.80
CA LEU A 151 5.87 1.15 7.10
C LEU A 151 5.44 0.32 5.89
N VAL A 152 5.92 0.66 4.69
CA VAL A 152 5.65 -0.13 3.48
C VAL A 152 6.23 -1.54 3.61
N ALA A 153 7.45 -1.69 4.09
CA ALA A 153 8.07 -3.01 4.27
C ALA A 153 7.28 -3.94 5.21
N PRO A 154 6.93 -3.54 6.45
CA PRO A 154 6.11 -4.38 7.32
C PRO A 154 4.68 -4.57 6.79
N LEU A 155 4.11 -3.62 6.05
CA LEU A 155 2.81 -3.82 5.38
C LEU A 155 2.87 -4.95 4.35
N ILE A 156 3.85 -4.89 3.44
CA ILE A 156 4.02 -5.87 2.36
C ILE A 156 4.33 -7.27 2.92
N SER A 157 5.07 -7.37 4.03
CA SER A 157 5.35 -8.65 4.70
C SER A 157 4.10 -9.44 5.10
N ARG A 158 2.96 -8.75 5.28
CA ARG A 158 1.69 -9.34 5.69
C ARG A 158 0.71 -9.55 4.54
N LEU A 159 1.13 -9.25 3.31
CA LEU A 159 0.39 -9.57 2.09
C LEU A 159 0.82 -10.95 1.53
N PRO A 160 0.02 -11.57 0.66
CA PRO A 160 0.37 -12.85 0.03
C PRO A 160 1.72 -12.81 -0.69
N SER A 161 2.43 -13.93 -0.75
CA SER A 161 3.78 -14.05 -1.31
C SER A 161 3.89 -13.57 -2.77
N PHE A 162 2.85 -13.78 -3.59
CA PHE A 162 2.84 -13.31 -4.98
C PHE A 162 2.90 -11.77 -5.09
N VAL A 163 2.34 -11.04 -4.11
CA VAL A 163 2.45 -9.57 -4.05
C VAL A 163 3.87 -9.16 -3.69
N GLN A 164 4.46 -9.83 -2.68
CA GLN A 164 5.84 -9.57 -2.25
C GLN A 164 6.84 -9.75 -3.39
N GLY A 165 6.69 -10.82 -4.17
CA GLY A 165 7.54 -11.05 -5.35
C GLY A 165 7.39 -10.00 -6.43
N ARG A 166 6.18 -9.49 -6.65
CA ARG A 166 5.98 -8.44 -7.64
C ARG A 166 6.54 -7.09 -7.18
N VAL A 167 6.41 -6.78 -5.90
CA VAL A 167 7.05 -5.61 -5.28
C VAL A 167 8.56 -5.72 -5.38
N LEU A 168 9.14 -6.90 -5.12
CA LEU A 168 10.57 -7.16 -5.26
C LEU A 168 11.04 -6.93 -6.71
N LYS A 169 10.33 -7.47 -7.70
CA LYS A 169 10.65 -7.23 -9.13
C LYS A 169 10.62 -5.74 -9.50
N ALA A 170 9.64 -4.99 -8.99
CA ALA A 170 9.58 -3.55 -9.21
C ALA A 170 10.75 -2.82 -8.54
N ALA A 171 11.14 -3.22 -7.32
CA ALA A 171 12.29 -2.66 -6.62
C ALA A 171 13.61 -2.95 -7.35
N VAL A 172 13.81 -4.18 -7.84
CA VAL A 172 14.97 -4.58 -8.66
C VAL A 172 15.03 -3.75 -9.95
N SER A 173 13.91 -3.60 -10.65
CA SER A 173 13.86 -2.79 -11.89
C SER A 173 14.24 -1.32 -11.65
N ILE A 174 13.92 -0.75 -10.50
CA ILE A 174 14.34 0.60 -10.14
C ILE A 174 15.83 0.67 -9.85
N LEU A 175 16.39 -0.34 -9.18
CA LEU A 175 17.83 -0.45 -8.97
C LEU A 175 18.57 -0.48 -10.31
N GLU A 176 18.10 -1.28 -11.27
CA GLU A 176 18.68 -1.36 -12.62
C GLU A 176 18.59 -0.03 -13.38
N ASN A 177 17.43 0.65 -13.32
CA ASN A 177 17.19 1.90 -14.02
C ASN A 177 17.78 3.15 -13.34
N CYS A 178 18.27 3.03 -12.09
CA CYS A 178 18.83 4.14 -11.34
C CYS A 178 20.13 4.70 -11.91
N GLN A 179 20.76 3.96 -12.83
CA GLN A 179 21.96 4.39 -13.55
C GLN A 179 21.61 5.37 -14.68
N ALA A 180 20.57 5.10 -15.48
CA ALA A 180 20.17 5.94 -16.61
C ALA A 180 19.71 7.36 -16.22
N ARG A 181 19.27 7.55 -14.95
CA ARG A 181 18.91 8.87 -14.41
C ARG A 181 20.10 9.70 -13.92
N ARG A 182 21.24 9.08 -13.60
CA ARG A 182 22.43 9.82 -13.11
C ARG A 182 23.14 10.60 -14.21
N ASP A 183 23.03 10.18 -15.46
CA ASP A 183 23.67 10.88 -16.59
C ASP A 183 22.97 12.18 -17.01
N ARG A 184 21.75 12.47 -16.53
CA ARG A 184 21.00 13.70 -16.88
C ARG A 184 21.01 14.80 -15.82
N ASN A 185 21.37 14.49 -14.58
CA ASN A 185 21.36 15.47 -13.47
C ASN A 185 22.71 15.47 -12.73
N LEU A 186 23.76 15.88 -13.44
CA LEU A 186 25.01 16.36 -12.82
C LEU A 186 24.69 17.65 -12.05
N PHE A 187 24.29 17.56 -10.77
CA PHE A 187 24.83 18.36 -9.65
C PHE A 187 24.05 18.35 -8.30
N VAL A 188 22.91 17.64 -8.12
CA VAL A 188 22.13 17.81 -6.86
C VAL A 188 21.72 16.53 -6.12
N GLN A 189 21.86 15.32 -6.67
CA GLN A 189 21.36 14.11 -5.98
C GLN A 189 22.39 13.00 -5.88
N SER A 190 23.35 13.19 -4.98
CA SER A 190 24.20 12.12 -4.42
C SER A 190 23.52 11.34 -3.29
N SER A 191 22.19 11.22 -3.31
CA SER A 191 21.46 10.23 -2.51
C SER A 191 21.31 8.97 -3.38
N SER A 192 22.32 8.11 -3.33
CA SER A 192 22.22 6.76 -3.88
C SER A 192 20.91 6.14 -3.36
N LEU A 193 20.02 5.62 -4.21
CA LEU A 193 18.80 4.92 -3.75
C LEU A 193 19.11 3.69 -2.88
N LEU A 194 20.39 3.32 -2.78
CA LEU A 194 20.94 2.36 -1.83
C LEU A 194 20.99 2.89 -0.38
N ALA A 195 20.82 4.20 -0.16
CA ALA A 195 21.03 4.86 1.14
C ALA A 195 19.80 5.03 2.07
N PRO A 196 18.51 4.94 1.65
CA PRO A 196 17.43 4.88 2.61
C PRO A 196 17.28 3.43 3.10
N GLN A 197 17.75 3.18 4.32
CA GLN A 197 17.49 1.97 5.12
C GLN A 197 16.07 1.34 4.96
N PRO A 198 14.97 2.09 4.81
CA PRO A 198 13.64 1.49 4.59
C PRO A 198 13.46 0.83 3.23
N PHE A 199 14.14 1.28 2.17
CA PHE A 199 14.10 0.61 0.86
C PHE A 199 14.82 -0.74 0.91
N LEU A 200 15.99 -0.80 1.54
CA LEU A 200 16.69 -2.06 1.77
C LEU A 200 15.87 -3.02 2.65
N SER A 201 15.23 -2.49 3.71
CA SER A 201 14.32 -3.28 4.56
C SER A 201 13.18 -3.91 3.74
N LEU A 202 12.57 -3.15 2.81
CA LEU A 202 11.56 -3.67 1.90
C LEU A 202 12.10 -4.81 1.02
N VAL A 203 13.27 -4.62 0.41
CA VAL A 203 13.90 -5.64 -0.45
C VAL A 203 14.21 -6.91 0.35
N LEU A 204 14.81 -6.79 1.54
CA LEU A 204 15.14 -7.92 2.39
C LEU A 204 13.90 -8.69 2.88
N ILE A 205 12.84 -7.97 3.25
CA ILE A 205 11.56 -8.58 3.64
C ILE A 205 10.94 -9.33 2.48
N CYS A 206 10.91 -8.74 1.28
CA CYS A 206 10.31 -9.40 0.12
C CYS A 206 11.16 -10.57 -0.38
N LEU A 207 12.48 -10.55 -0.18
CA LEU A 207 13.36 -11.69 -0.49
C LEU A 207 13.10 -12.91 0.38
N ARG A 208 12.51 -12.73 1.57
CA ARG A 208 12.22 -13.84 2.49
C ARG A 208 11.13 -14.73 1.90
N GLY A 209 11.53 -15.82 1.26
CA GLY A 209 10.62 -16.76 0.57
C GLY A 209 10.48 -16.54 -0.94
N GLN A 210 11.37 -15.74 -1.55
CA GLN A 210 11.47 -15.49 -3.00
C GLN A 210 12.86 -15.87 -3.51
N ASP A 211 13.30 -17.12 -3.26
CA ASP A 211 14.67 -17.56 -3.57
C ASP A 211 15.02 -17.43 -5.06
N ASP A 212 14.06 -17.66 -5.97
CA ASP A 212 14.23 -17.48 -7.43
C ASP A 212 14.59 -16.04 -7.84
N GLN A 213 14.20 -15.04 -7.05
CA GLN A 213 14.50 -13.63 -7.33
C GLN A 213 15.82 -13.18 -6.69
N ARG A 214 16.44 -14.01 -5.84
CA ARG A 214 17.71 -13.68 -5.15
C ARG A 214 18.87 -13.55 -6.12
N GLU A 215 19.00 -14.47 -7.07
CA GLU A 215 20.07 -14.42 -8.08
C GLU A 215 19.94 -13.20 -8.99
N GLY A 216 18.71 -12.84 -9.37
CA GLY A 216 18.42 -11.62 -10.11
C GLY A 216 18.91 -10.38 -9.35
N LEU A 217 18.52 -10.23 -8.07
CA LEU A 217 18.98 -9.11 -7.24
C LEU A 217 20.51 -9.08 -7.10
N LEU A 218 21.14 -10.23 -6.84
CA LEU A 218 22.59 -10.33 -6.70
C LEU A 218 23.32 -9.92 -7.97
N SER A 219 22.82 -10.31 -9.14
CA SER A 219 23.41 -9.89 -10.43
C SER A 219 23.25 -8.39 -10.68
N SER A 220 22.08 -7.79 -10.38
CA SER A 220 21.88 -6.34 -10.48
C SER A 220 22.78 -5.57 -9.50
N LEU A 221 22.94 -6.04 -8.26
CA LEU A 221 23.82 -5.42 -7.26
C LEU A 221 25.30 -5.57 -7.63
N LEU A 222 25.72 -6.75 -8.08
CA LEU A 222 27.10 -6.99 -8.52
C LEU A 222 27.45 -6.06 -9.68
N LYS A 223 26.55 -5.92 -10.66
CA LYS A 223 26.71 -4.99 -11.77
C LYS A 223 26.86 -3.54 -11.29
N GLN A 224 26.02 -3.11 -10.34
CA GLN A 224 26.12 -1.77 -9.75
C GLN A 224 27.47 -1.53 -9.05
N ILE A 225 27.96 -2.51 -8.29
CA ILE A 225 29.25 -2.42 -7.57
C ILE A 225 30.41 -2.41 -8.57
N GLN A 226 30.42 -3.31 -9.55
CA GLN A 226 31.44 -3.38 -10.59
C GLN A 226 31.56 -2.05 -11.34
N GLU A 227 30.44 -1.47 -11.75
CA GLU A 227 30.44 -0.17 -12.43
C GLU A 227 30.84 0.99 -11.53
N PHE A 228 30.52 0.95 -10.23
CA PHE A 228 31.00 1.96 -9.28
C PHE A 228 32.53 1.89 -9.14
N VAL A 229 33.08 0.68 -8.98
CA VAL A 229 34.52 0.46 -8.88
C VAL A 229 35.24 0.88 -10.16
N MET A 230 34.66 0.62 -11.34
CA MET A 230 35.22 1.08 -12.62
C MET A 230 35.27 2.60 -12.71
N ARG A 231 34.21 3.32 -12.27
CA ARG A 231 34.20 4.79 -12.26
C ARG A 231 35.19 5.41 -11.28
N VAL A 232 35.40 4.79 -10.11
CA VAL A 232 36.41 5.27 -9.15
C VAL A 232 37.81 5.15 -9.74
N LYS A 233 38.09 4.10 -10.51
CA LYS A 233 39.37 3.93 -11.22
C LYS A 233 39.61 4.90 -12.37
N GLU A 234 38.58 5.59 -12.88
CA GLU A 234 38.72 6.60 -13.94
C GLU A 234 38.98 8.02 -13.38
N VAL A 235 38.89 8.20 -12.06
CA VAL A 235 39.07 9.50 -11.38
C VAL A 235 40.44 9.62 -10.69
N ASP A 236 41.22 8.53 -10.63
CA ASP A 236 42.65 8.52 -10.29
C ASP A 236 43.52 8.47 -11.55
#